data_AF-A0A954YGW8-F1
#
_entry.id   AF-A0A954YGW8-F1
#
_cell.length_a   1.000
_cell.length_b   1.000
_cell.length_c   1.000
_cell.angle_alpha   90.00
_cell.angle_beta   90.00
_cell.angle_gamma   90.00
#
_symmetry.space_group_name_H-M   'P 1'
#
loop_
_entity.id
_entity.type
_entity.pdbx_description
1 polymer ?
#
loop_
_entity_poly.entity_id
_entity_poly.type
_entity_poly.pdbx_seq_one_letter_code
_entity_poly.pdbx_strand_id
1 'polypeptide(L)' 'MKTQASSDRDSERAQFLQHVLDGLGQRPRRLSPMWFYDTRGSELFEQITELPEYYLT' A
#
# COMPACT_ATOMS: atom_id res chain seq x y z
N MET A 1 15.93 24.66 -10.60
CA MET A 1 16.11 23.45 -9.78
C MET A 1 14.77 23.11 -9.11
N LYS A 2 14.28 21.87 -9.33
CA LYS A 2 13.14 21.16 -8.67
C LYS A 2 11.69 21.45 -9.13
N THR A 3 11.27 20.83 -10.24
CA THR A 3 9.83 20.68 -10.64
C THR A 3 9.46 19.22 -10.94
N GLN A 4 10.17 18.25 -10.35
CA GLN A 4 9.97 16.81 -10.66
C GLN A 4 9.01 16.12 -9.67
N ALA A 5 8.97 16.56 -8.41
CA ALA A 5 8.30 15.84 -7.31
C ALA A 5 6.76 15.82 -7.39
N SER A 6 6.14 16.77 -8.08
CA SER A 6 4.68 16.77 -8.30
C SER A 6 4.26 15.72 -9.32
N SER A 7 5.01 15.56 -10.41
CA SER A 7 4.75 14.59 -11.48
C SER A 7 4.81 13.15 -10.98
N ASP A 8 5.75 12.85 -10.08
CA ASP A 8 5.97 11.48 -9.61
C ASP A 8 4.85 11.01 -8.68
N ARG A 9 4.35 11.88 -7.79
CA ARG A 9 3.23 11.55 -6.90
C ARG A 9 1.91 11.35 -7.64
N ASP A 10 1.67 12.13 -8.69
CA ASP A 10 0.49 11.98 -9.51
C ASP A 10 0.52 10.64 -10.28
N SER A 11 1.71 10.20 -10.71
CA SER A 11 1.93 8.88 -11.32
C SER A 11 1.66 7.74 -10.34
N GLU A 12 2.20 7.80 -9.12
CA GLU A 12 1.94 6.79 -8.08
C GLU A 12 0.45 6.69 -7.73
N ARG A 13 -0.23 7.84 -7.62
CA ARG A 13 -1.67 7.86 -7.37
C ARG A 13 -2.46 7.23 -8.53
N ALA A 14 -2.08 7.52 -9.77
CA ALA A 14 -2.72 6.90 -10.93
C ALA A 14 -2.52 5.38 -10.94
N GLN A 15 -1.31 4.90 -10.62
CA GLN A 15 -1.02 3.48 -10.50
C GLN A 15 -1.83 2.82 -9.39
N PHE A 16 -1.94 3.44 -8.22
CA PHE A 16 -2.77 2.96 -7.12
C PHE A 16 -4.24 2.82 -7.54
N LEU A 17 -4.83 3.86 -8.14
CA LEU A 17 -6.23 3.85 -8.55
C LEU A 17 -6.51 2.75 -9.57
N GLN A 18 -5.64 2.60 -10.58
CA GLN A 18 -5.78 1.55 -11.58
C GLN A 18 -5.74 0.16 -10.92
N HIS A 19 -4.79 -0.06 -10.02
CA HIS A 19 -4.61 -1.33 -9.34
C HIS A 19 -5.80 -1.70 -8.43
N VAL A 20 -6.44 -0.71 -7.82
CA VAL A 20 -7.65 -0.89 -7.01
C VAL A 20 -8.84 -1.23 -7.89
N LEU A 21 -9.04 -0.49 -8.99
CA LEU A 21 -10.14 -0.73 -9.92
C LEU A 21 -10.08 -2.15 -10.51
N ASP A 22 -8.90 -2.55 -11.00
CA ASP A 22 -8.70 -3.87 -11.58
C ASP A 22 -8.87 -4.99 -10.56
N GLY A 23 -8.35 -4.80 -9.34
CA GLY A 23 -8.41 -5.79 -8.28
C GLY A 23 -9.81 -6.01 -7.70
N LEU A 24 -10.56 -4.93 -7.49
CA LEU A 24 -11.92 -5.00 -6.94
C LEU A 24 -12.97 -5.41 -7.99
N GLY A 25 -12.65 -5.31 -9.28
CA GLY A 25 -13.48 -5.83 -10.38
C GLY A 25 -13.40 -7.36 -10.55
N GLN A 26 -12.36 -8.02 -10.04
CA GLN A 26 -12.16 -9.47 -10.18
C GLN A 26 -13.05 -10.33 -9.26
N ARG A 27 -13.18 -11.61 -9.59
CA ARG A 27 -13.82 -12.65 -8.76
C ARG A 27 -12.89 -13.86 -8.63
N PRO A 28 -12.28 -14.09 -7.44
CA PRO A 28 -12.42 -13.31 -6.21
C PRO A 28 -11.73 -11.94 -6.29
N ARG A 29 -12.21 -10.97 -5.50
CA ARG A 29 -11.61 -9.64 -5.36
C ARG A 29 -10.21 -9.75 -4.74
N ARG A 30 -9.26 -8.95 -5.23
CA ARG A 30 -7.86 -8.94 -4.74
C ARG A 30 -7.32 -7.52 -4.66
N LEU A 31 -6.39 -7.28 -3.75
CA LEU A 31 -5.61 -6.04 -3.66
C LEU A 31 -4.14 -6.39 -3.37
N SER A 32 -3.21 -5.59 -3.91
CA SER A 32 -1.79 -5.77 -3.62
C SER A 32 -1.49 -5.34 -2.17
N PRO A 33 -0.80 -6.17 -1.35
CA PRO A 33 -0.45 -5.82 0.02
C PRO A 33 0.48 -4.60 0.14
N MET A 34 1.21 -4.26 -0.93
CA MET A 34 2.12 -3.11 -0.96
C MET A 34 1.40 -1.80 -0.59
N TRP A 35 0.11 -1.67 -0.93
CA TRP A 35 -0.68 -0.48 -0.65
C TRP A 35 -1.22 -0.41 0.78
N PHE A 36 -0.97 -1.42 1.62
CA PHE A 36 -1.36 -1.37 3.03
C PHE A 36 -0.39 -0.56 3.87
N TYR A 37 0.84 -0.29 3.40
CA TYR A 37 1.90 0.34 4.19
C TYR A 37 2.01 1.84 3.89
N ASP A 38 0.92 2.59 4.12
CA ASP A 38 1.01 4.04 4.28
C ASP A 38 1.57 4.40 5.67
N THR A 39 1.56 5.68 6.05
CA THR A 39 2.02 6.09 7.40
C THR A 39 1.31 5.29 8.50
N ARG A 40 -0.01 5.14 8.42
CA ARG A 40 -0.78 4.46 9.44
C ARG A 40 -0.60 2.95 9.40
N GLY A 41 -0.56 2.38 8.20
CA GLY A 41 -0.34 0.96 8.00
C GLY A 41 1.04 0.51 8.46
N SER A 42 2.05 1.37 8.31
CA SER A 42 3.39 1.11 8.81
C SER A 42 3.44 1.10 10.34
N GLU A 43 2.82 2.08 11.01
CA GLU A 43 2.67 2.09 12.48
C GLU A 43 1.94 0.85 13.01
N LEU A 44 0.90 0.40 12.28
CA LEU A 44 0.17 -0.81 12.64
C LEU A 44 1.04 -2.05 12.45
N PHE A 45 1.83 -2.11 11.38
CA PHE A 45 2.77 -3.20 11.17
C PHE A 45 3.80 -3.27 12.30
N GLU A 46 4.37 -2.15 12.70
CA GLU A 46 5.29 -2.07 13.85
C GLU A 46 4.64 -2.63 15.12
N GLN A 47 3.42 -2.21 15.46
CA GLN A 47 2.68 -2.75 16.61
C GLN A 47 2.40 -4.25 16.48
N ILE A 48 2.07 -4.74 15.28
CA ILE A 48 1.86 -6.16 15.03
C ILE A 48 3.14 -6.95 15.31
N THR A 49 4.32 -6.40 15.04
CA THR A 49 5.60 -7.08 15.31
C THR A 49 5.91 -7.26 16.79
N GLU A 50 5.28 -6.49 17.67
CA GLU A 50 5.43 -6.59 19.12
C GLU A 50 4.50 -7.66 19.74
N LEU A 51 3.52 -8.17 18.99
CA LEU A 51 2.57 -9.16 19.48
C LEU A 51 3.27 -10.50 19.74
N PRO A 52 3.00 -11.17 20.88
CA PRO A 52 3.59 -12.48 21.16
C PRO A 52 3.20 -13.54 20.13
N GLU A 53 2.07 -13.38 19.43
CA GLU A 53 1.62 -14.29 18.37
C GLU A 53 2.34 -14.09 17.03
N TYR A 54 3.01 -12.94 16.82
CA TYR A 54 3.71 -12.64 15.58
C TYR A 54 5.10 -13.28 15.57
N TYR A 55 5.12 -14.61 15.60
CA TYR A 55 6.34 -15.40 15.50
C TYR A 55 6.90 -15.34 14.07
N LEU A 56 7.98 -14.58 13.89
CA LEU A 56 8.86 -14.75 12.72
C LEU A 56 9.57 -16.11 12.84
N THR A 57 9.25 -17.05 11.94
CA THR A 57 10.04 -18.27 11.71
C THR A 57 11.04 -18.07 10.59
#